data_AF-A0A914UML8-F1
#
_entry.id   AF-A0A914UML8-F1
#
_cell.length_a   1.000
_cell.length_b   1.000
_cell.length_c   1.000
_cell.angle_alpha   90.00
_cell.angle_beta   90.00
_cell.angle_gamma   90.00
#
_symmetry.space_group_name_H-M   'P 1'
#
loop_
_entity.id
_entity.type
_entity.pdbx_description
1 polymer ?
#
loop_
_entity_poly.entity_id
_entity_poly.type
_entity_poly.pdbx_seq_one_letter_code
_entity_poly.pdbx_strand_id
1 'polypeptide(L)'
;MADLLLDPAIRTWVFLPIVLITFLIGIVRHYVALLFTSKKKVEMQQVQDSQYLIRGRLLRENGRFLPKQSYLMRKHLFNDEENGYFKKAMTKTAPMQNPITDPSMMTDMLKGNLLNVLPMIVIGGWINWTFSGFVT
;
A
#
# COMPACT_ATOMS: atom_id res chain seq x y z
N MET A 1 -37.19 -15.18 27.65
CA MET A 1 -35.81 -15.29 27.16
C MET A 1 -35.66 -16.72 26.71
N ALA A 2 -35.87 -16.99 25.42
CA ALA A 2 -35.79 -18.34 24.90
C ALA A 2 -34.31 -18.68 24.73
N ASP A 3 -33.77 -19.52 25.61
CA ASP A 3 -32.46 -20.11 25.41
C ASP A 3 -32.54 -21.01 24.19
N LEU A 4 -31.92 -20.55 23.09
CA LEU A 4 -31.85 -21.29 21.85
C LEU A 4 -30.95 -22.51 22.10
N LEU A 5 -31.55 -23.68 22.30
CA LEU A 5 -30.83 -24.92 22.52
C LEU A 5 -30.35 -25.45 21.16
N LEU A 6 -29.16 -24.99 20.75
CA LEU A 6 -28.48 -25.45 19.54
C LEU A 6 -27.87 -26.83 19.77
N ASP A 7 -27.98 -27.69 18.76
CA ASP A 7 -27.35 -29.02 18.76
C ASP A 7 -25.82 -28.88 18.91
N PRO A 8 -25.20 -29.45 19.96
CA PRO A 8 -23.75 -29.43 20.15
C PRO A 8 -22.95 -29.92 18.94
N ALA A 9 -23.54 -30.78 18.11
CA ALA A 9 -22.91 -31.29 16.90
C ALA A 9 -22.56 -30.17 15.89
N ILE A 10 -23.35 -29.09 15.84
CA ILE A 10 -23.12 -27.93 14.95
C ILE A 10 -21.76 -27.29 15.24
N ARG A 11 -21.35 -27.21 16.52
CA ARG A 11 -20.07 -26.61 16.90
C ARG A 11 -18.88 -27.35 16.28
N THR A 12 -18.89 -28.67 16.34
CA THR A 12 -17.80 -29.50 15.83
C THR A 12 -17.84 -29.69 14.33
N TRP A 13 -19.02 -29.84 13.74
CA TRP A 13 -19.17 -30.16 12.32
C TRP A 13 -19.27 -28.94 11.41
N VAL A 14 -19.62 -27.78 11.96
CA VAL A 14 -19.72 -26.54 11.19
C VAL A 14 -18.61 -25.57 11.56
N PHE A 15 -18.46 -25.27 12.86
CA PHE A 15 -17.53 -24.22 13.29
C PHE A 15 -16.06 -24.58 13.03
N LEU A 16 -15.65 -25.81 13.38
CA LEU A 16 -14.27 -26.26 13.22
C LEU A 16 -13.84 -26.34 11.73
N PRO A 17 -14.65 -26.88 10.80
CA PRO A 17 -14.35 -26.81 9.38
C PRO A 17 -14.35 -25.39 8.82
N ILE A 18 -15.26 -24.51 9.23
CA ILE A 18 -15.26 -23.09 8.81
C ILE A 18 -13.95 -22.41 9.19
N VAL A 19 -13.51 -22.55 10.44
CA VAL A 19 -12.25 -21.94 10.92
C VAL A 19 -11.06 -22.48 10.13
N LEU A 20 -11.01 -23.79 9.88
CA LEU A 20 -9.91 -24.40 9.14
C LEU A 20 -9.88 -23.94 7.67
N ILE A 21 -11.03 -23.91 7.00
CA ILE A 21 -11.13 -23.50 5.59
C ILE A 21 -10.84 -22.01 5.44
N THR A 22 -11.41 -21.15 6.29
CA THR A 22 -11.12 -19.70 6.26
C THR A 22 -9.65 -19.39 6.51
N PHE A 23 -8.99 -20.13 7.41
CA PHE A 23 -7.56 -20.01 7.65
C PHE A 23 -6.73 -20.42 6.41
N LEU A 24 -7.03 -21.55 5.79
CA LEU A 24 -6.34 -22.01 4.56
C LEU A 24 -6.53 -21.02 3.40
N ILE A 25 -7.75 -20.51 3.20
CA ILE A 25 -8.03 -19.48 2.18
C ILE A 25 -7.25 -18.20 2.49
N GLY A 26 -7.11 -17.82 3.76
CA GLY A 26 -6.29 -16.69 4.19
C GLY A 26 -4.83 -16.85 3.79
N ILE A 27 -4.25 -18.05 3.97
CA ILE A 27 -2.89 -18.37 3.54
C ILE A 27 -2.77 -18.27 2.01
N VAL A 28 -3.70 -18.88 1.27
CA VAL A 28 -3.69 -18.84 -0.20
C VAL A 28 -3.79 -17.40 -0.70
N ARG A 29 -4.68 -16.59 -0.11
CA ARG A 29 -4.81 -15.16 -0.43
C ARG A 29 -3.49 -14.42 -0.23
N HIS A 30 -2.79 -14.66 0.87
CA HIS A 30 -1.52 -14.00 1.15
C HIS A 30 -0.49 -14.31 0.05
N TYR A 31 -0.34 -15.57 -0.33
CA TYR A 31 0.59 -15.96 -1.40
C TYR A 31 0.18 -15.43 -2.77
N VAL A 32 -1.12 -15.45 -3.09
CA VAL A 32 -1.65 -14.86 -4.33
C VAL A 32 -1.35 -13.37 -4.37
N ALA A 33 -1.59 -12.62 -3.28
CA ALA A 33 -1.28 -11.20 -3.22
C ALA A 33 0.22 -10.93 -3.43
N LEU A 34 1.09 -11.78 -2.89
CA LEU A 34 2.54 -11.68 -3.08
C LEU A 34 2.94 -11.94 -4.53
N LEU A 35 2.30 -12.89 -5.22
CA LEU A 35 2.51 -13.15 -6.65
C LEU A 35 2.03 -12.01 -7.55
N PHE A 36 0.92 -11.36 -7.17
CA PHE A 36 0.37 -10.22 -7.91
C PHE A 36 1.03 -8.88 -7.55
N THR A 37 1.92 -8.85 -6.57
CA THR A 37 2.68 -7.65 -6.21
C THR A 37 3.68 -7.33 -7.33
N SER A 38 3.31 -6.42 -8.21
CA SER A 38 4.19 -5.93 -9.27
C SER A 38 5.19 -4.91 -8.71
N LYS A 39 6.46 -5.08 -9.05
CA LYS A 39 7.48 -4.05 -8.80
C LYS A 39 7.30 -2.95 -9.85
N LYS A 40 6.70 -1.82 -9.45
CA LYS A 40 6.58 -0.64 -10.31
C LYS A 40 7.97 -0.25 -10.82
N LYS A 41 8.11 -0.04 -12.14
CA LYS A 41 9.34 0.53 -12.72
C LYS A 41 9.50 1.93 -12.15
N VAL A 42 10.50 2.10 -11.31
CA VAL A 42 10.79 3.41 -10.73
C VAL A 42 11.61 4.19 -11.72
N GLU A 43 11.14 5.39 -12.06
CA GLU A 43 11.90 6.30 -12.90
C GLU A 43 13.14 6.76 -12.13
N MET A 44 14.33 6.58 -12.72
CA MET A 44 15.60 6.90 -12.06
C MET A 44 15.66 8.38 -11.63
N GLN A 45 15.06 9.27 -12.43
CA GLN A 45 14.97 10.69 -12.12
C GLN A 45 14.08 10.94 -10.89
N GLN A 46 12.94 10.27 -10.77
CA GLN A 46 12.08 10.36 -9.59
C GLN A 46 12.78 9.88 -8.31
N VAL A 47 13.60 8.82 -8.42
CA VAL A 47 14.43 8.36 -7.28
C VAL A 47 15.46 9.41 -6.91
N GLN A 48 16.15 10.00 -7.90
CA GLN A 48 17.13 11.06 -7.65
C GLN A 48 16.48 12.24 -6.93
N ASP A 49 15.35 12.73 -7.41
CA ASP A 49 14.62 13.85 -6.81
C ASP A 49 14.20 13.53 -5.35
N SER A 50 13.70 12.32 -5.09
CA SER A 50 13.38 11.86 -3.74
C SER A 50 14.60 11.86 -2.82
N GLN A 51 15.75 11.38 -3.29
CA GLN A 51 16.98 11.38 -2.51
C GLN A 51 17.50 12.79 -2.24
N TYR A 52 17.40 13.71 -3.21
CA TYR A 52 17.77 15.12 -3.01
C TYR A 52 16.86 15.82 -1.99
N LEU A 53 15.55 15.51 -1.99
CA LEU A 53 14.62 16.00 -0.97
C LEU A 53 14.98 15.47 0.43
N ILE A 54 15.26 14.17 0.56
CA ILE A 54 15.70 13.58 1.83
C ILE A 54 17.01 14.23 2.30
N ARG A 55 17.96 14.45 1.39
CA ARG A 55 19.22 15.12 1.69
C ARG A 55 19.02 16.57 2.13
N GLY A 56 18.09 17.29 1.50
CA GLY A 56 17.70 18.65 1.91
C GLY A 56 17.09 18.66 3.31
N ARG A 57 16.20 17.70 3.62
CA ARG A 57 15.63 17.51 4.95
C ARG A 57 16.71 17.24 6.00
N LEU A 58 17.61 16.30 5.73
CA LEU A 58 18.72 15.96 6.63
C LEU A 58 19.66 17.16 6.85
N LEU A 59 19.94 17.95 5.81
CA LEU A 59 20.75 19.16 5.95
C LEU A 59 20.06 20.20 6.85
N ARG A 60 18.73 20.33 6.77
CA ARG A 60 17.95 21.25 7.62
C ARG A 60 17.88 20.78 9.07
N GLU A 61 17.65 19.50 9.30
CA GLU A 61 17.50 18.92 10.64
C GLU A 61 18.85 18.77 11.35
N ASN A 62 19.86 18.23 10.65
CA ASN A 62 21.16 17.87 11.20
C ASN A 62 22.30 18.81 10.76
N GLY A 63 22.00 19.96 10.17
CA GLY A 63 23.00 20.93 9.69
C GLY A 63 23.90 21.52 10.79
N ARG A 64 23.50 21.39 12.06
CA ARG A 64 24.23 21.91 13.23
C ARG A 64 25.55 21.19 13.51
N PHE A 65 25.71 19.95 13.03
CA PHE A 65 26.93 19.16 13.21
C PHE A 65 28.02 19.49 12.17
N LEU A 66 27.70 20.31 11.18
CA LEU A 66 28.62 20.67 10.11
C LEU A 66 29.31 22.02 10.39
N PRO A 67 30.56 22.19 9.95
CA PRO A 67 31.19 23.49 9.90
C PRO A 67 30.34 24.47 9.09
N LYS A 68 30.28 25.73 9.55
CA LYS A 68 29.44 26.78 8.94
C LYS A 68 29.66 26.90 7.44
N GLN A 69 30.91 26.85 6.99
CA GLN A 69 31.25 26.92 5.57
C GLN A 69 30.68 25.76 4.75
N SER A 70 30.80 24.52 5.25
CA SER A 70 30.28 23.33 4.58
C SER A 70 28.76 23.32 4.51
N TYR A 71 28.08 23.83 5.54
CA TYR A 71 26.63 23.99 5.55
C TYR A 71 26.19 25.02 4.50
N LEU A 72 26.83 26.20 4.46
CA LEU A 72 26.50 27.26 3.50
C LEU A 72 26.72 26.83 2.05
N MET A 73 27.82 26.11 1.76
CA MET A 73 28.09 25.57 0.42
C MET A 73 26.99 24.60 -0.04
N ARG A 74 26.55 23.69 0.85
CA ARG A 74 25.48 22.72 0.54
C ARG A 74 24.10 23.39 0.44
N LYS A 75 23.85 24.42 1.26
CA LYS A 75 22.64 25.25 1.15
C LYS A 75 22.61 26.00 -0.19
N HIS A 76 23.76 26.53 -0.63
CA HIS A 76 23.88 27.22 -1.91
C HIS A 76 23.58 26.28 -3.08
N LEU A 77 24.14 25.06 -3.09
CA LEU A 77 23.85 24.06 -4.13
C LEU A 77 22.34 23.81 -4.35
N PHE A 78 21.56 23.87 -3.28
CA PHE A 78 20.12 23.64 -3.32
C PHE A 78 19.30 24.88 -3.67
N ASN A 79 19.70 26.05 -3.15
CA ASN A 79 18.91 27.28 -3.17
C ASN A 79 19.43 28.36 -4.12
N ASP A 80 20.49 28.09 -4.88
CA ASP A 80 21.03 29.04 -5.86
C ASP A 80 19.95 29.46 -6.88
N GLU A 81 19.96 30.73 -7.26
CA GLU A 81 18.89 31.33 -8.08
C GLU A 81 18.93 30.83 -9.51
N GLU A 82 20.13 30.67 -10.08
CA GLU A 82 20.30 30.19 -11.46
C GLU A 82 20.52 28.67 -11.54
N ASN A 83 21.32 28.10 -10.63
CA ASN A 83 21.72 26.69 -10.70
C ASN A 83 21.16 25.78 -9.60
N GLY A 84 20.30 26.29 -8.71
CA GLY A 84 19.76 25.53 -7.60
C GLY A 84 18.98 24.31 -8.05
N TYR A 85 19.32 23.14 -7.50
CA TYR A 85 18.67 21.87 -7.85
C TYR A 85 17.15 21.94 -7.71
N PHE A 86 16.64 22.53 -6.62
CA PHE A 86 15.19 22.61 -6.38
C PHE A 86 14.48 23.63 -7.26
N LYS A 87 15.15 24.69 -7.71
CA LYS A 87 14.58 25.66 -8.65
C LYS A 87 14.44 25.03 -10.04
N LYS A 88 15.50 24.38 -10.54
CA LYS A 88 15.47 23.63 -11.80
C LYS A 88 14.48 22.46 -11.76
N ALA A 89 14.37 21.77 -10.63
CA ALA A 89 13.41 20.68 -10.43
C ALA A 89 11.96 21.18 -10.32
N MET A 90 11.70 22.37 -9.77
CA MET A 90 10.35 22.98 -9.74
C MET A 90 9.87 23.44 -11.12
N THR A 91 10.77 23.90 -11.99
CA THR A 91 10.42 24.30 -13.37
C THR A 91 10.03 23.10 -14.23
N LYS A 92 10.49 21.89 -13.86
CA LYS A 92 9.90 20.67 -14.40
C LYS A 92 8.49 20.61 -13.85
N THR A 93 7.52 21.08 -14.62
CA THR A 93 6.10 20.90 -14.38
C THR A 93 5.94 19.47 -13.92
N ALA A 94 5.59 19.27 -12.65
CA ALA A 94 5.08 17.98 -12.20
C ALA A 94 4.04 17.63 -13.27
N PRO A 95 4.18 16.51 -14.00
CA PRO A 95 3.09 16.10 -14.85
C PRO A 95 1.92 16.06 -13.90
N MET A 96 0.97 16.99 -14.08
CA MET A 96 -0.25 17.06 -13.29
C MET A 96 -0.73 15.63 -13.36
N GLN A 97 -0.60 14.92 -12.24
CA GLN A 97 -0.73 13.48 -12.20
C GLN A 97 -2.22 13.25 -12.18
N ASN A 98 -2.87 13.59 -13.29
CA ASN A 98 -4.26 13.39 -13.55
C ASN A 98 -4.40 11.87 -13.53
N PRO A 99 -5.09 11.30 -12.54
CA PRO A 99 -5.23 9.85 -12.43
C PRO A 99 -5.91 9.21 -13.64
N ILE A 100 -6.45 10.05 -14.54
CA ILE A 100 -7.15 9.71 -15.78
C ILE A 100 -6.17 9.52 -16.96
N THR A 101 -5.01 10.19 -16.99
CA THR A 101 -4.12 10.13 -18.16
C THR A 101 -3.20 8.92 -18.19
N ASP A 102 -3.07 8.20 -17.07
CA ASP A 102 -2.22 7.01 -16.99
C ASP A 102 -3.05 5.79 -16.54
N PRO A 103 -3.69 5.07 -17.49
CA PRO A 103 -4.53 3.90 -17.21
C PRO A 103 -3.83 2.82 -16.38
N SER A 104 -2.49 2.79 -16.41
CA SER A 104 -1.65 1.88 -15.63
C SER A 104 -1.73 2.12 -14.12
N MET A 105 -1.76 3.38 -13.67
CA MET A 105 -1.79 3.72 -12.24
C MET A 105 -3.16 3.48 -11.62
N MET A 106 -4.22 3.80 -12.36
CA MET A 106 -5.60 3.52 -11.93
C MET A 106 -5.85 2.02 -11.83
N THR A 107 -5.36 1.23 -12.81
CA THR A 107 -5.49 -0.23 -12.75
C THR A 107 -4.73 -0.85 -11.59
N ASP A 108 -3.55 -0.35 -11.23
CA ASP A 108 -2.79 -0.86 -10.08
C ASP A 108 -3.47 -0.56 -8.73
N MET A 109 -4.05 0.64 -8.58
CA MET A 109 -4.85 0.99 -7.40
C MET A 109 -6.12 0.13 -7.29
N LEU A 110 -6.84 -0.04 -8.41
CA LEU A 110 -8.03 -0.87 -8.46
C LEU A 110 -7.72 -2.35 -8.21
N LYS A 111 -6.63 -2.88 -8.78
CA LYS A 111 -6.16 -4.25 -8.52
C LYS A 111 -5.88 -4.46 -7.04
N GLY A 112 -5.17 -3.53 -6.39
CA GLY A 112 -4.88 -3.63 -4.96
C GLY A 112 -6.15 -3.66 -4.10
N ASN A 113 -7.13 -2.80 -4.41
CA ASN A 113 -8.39 -2.78 -3.67
C ASN A 113 -9.25 -4.03 -3.94
N LEU A 114 -9.29 -4.48 -5.20
CA LEU A 114 -10.04 -5.66 -5.62
C LEU A 114 -9.48 -6.95 -4.99
N LEU A 115 -8.17 -7.12 -4.97
CA LEU A 115 -7.50 -8.25 -4.32
C LEU A 115 -7.78 -8.31 -2.81
N ASN A 116 -8.18 -7.20 -2.19
CA ASN A 116 -8.55 -7.15 -0.78
C ASN A 116 -10.02 -7.45 -0.52
N VAL A 117 -10.92 -6.91 -1.35
CA VAL A 117 -12.37 -7.02 -1.17
C VAL A 117 -12.93 -8.34 -1.71
N LEU A 118 -12.43 -8.81 -2.86
CA LEU A 118 -12.96 -9.98 -3.55
C LEU A 118 -12.89 -11.27 -2.70
N PRO A 119 -11.78 -11.56 -1.97
CA PRO A 119 -11.75 -12.73 -1.09
C PRO A 119 -12.80 -12.68 0.03
N MET A 120 -13.09 -11.48 0.57
CA MET A 120 -14.07 -11.33 1.65
C MET A 120 -15.49 -11.61 1.17
N ILE A 121 -15.83 -11.16 -0.05
CA ILE A 121 -17.14 -11.43 -0.67
C ILE A 121 -17.27 -12.92 -1.02
N VAL A 122 -16.24 -13.54 -1.59
CA VAL A 122 -16.27 -14.96 -1.96
C VAL A 122 -16.41 -15.85 -0.72
N ILE A 123 -15.68 -15.56 0.35
CA ILE A 123 -15.79 -16.30 1.62
C ILE A 123 -17.18 -16.12 2.23
N GLY A 124 -17.68 -14.88 2.30
CA GLY A 124 -19.01 -14.60 2.85
C GLY A 124 -20.13 -15.28 2.07
N GLY A 125 -20.06 -15.25 0.74
CA GLY A 125 -21.01 -15.94 -0.14
C GLY A 125 -20.92 -17.45 -0.05
N TRP A 126 -19.71 -18.02 0.02
CA TRP A 126 -19.51 -19.45 0.18
C TRP A 126 -20.06 -19.95 1.52
N ILE A 127 -19.74 -19.27 2.64
CA ILE A 127 -20.28 -19.60 3.97
C ILE A 127 -21.80 -19.52 3.97
N ASN A 128 -22.38 -18.47 3.40
CA ASN A 128 -23.83 -18.31 3.32
C ASN A 128 -24.49 -19.45 2.53
N TRP A 129 -23.87 -19.91 1.44
CA TRP A 129 -24.40 -21.02 0.63
C TRP A 129 -24.23 -22.40 1.28
N THR A 130 -23.04 -22.74 1.81
CA THR A 130 -22.79 -24.06 2.41
C THR A 130 -23.42 -24.25 3.78
N PHE A 131 -23.64 -23.18 4.52
CA PHE A 131 -24.21 -23.22 5.87
C PHE A 131 -25.55 -22.47 5.96
N SER A 132 -26.21 -22.30 4.82
CA SER A 132 -27.59 -21.82 4.73
C SER A 132 -28.53 -22.88 5.32
N GLY A 133 -29.35 -22.51 6.30
CA GLY A 133 -30.44 -23.36 6.80
C GLY A 133 -30.39 -23.71 8.29
N PHE A 134 -29.40 -23.24 9.05
CA PHE A 134 -29.39 -23.35 10.51
C PHE A 134 -28.86 -22.06 11.14
N VAL A 135 -29.34 -21.74 12.34
CA VAL A 135 -28.83 -20.61 13.12
C VAL A 135 -27.45 -20.99 13.63
N THR A 136 -26.46 -20.11 13.43
CA THR A 136 -25.08 -20.27 13.93
C THR A 136 -24.82 -19.36 15.11
#